data_AF-N0E3D2-F1
#
_entry.id   AF-N0E3D2-F1
#
_cell.length_a   1.000
_cell.length_b   1.000
_cell.length_c   1.000
_cell.angle_alpha   90.00
_cell.angle_beta   90.00
_cell.angle_gamma   90.00
#
_symmetry.space_group_name_H-M   'P 1'
#
loop_
_entity.id
_entity.type
_entity.pdbx_description
1 polymer ?
#
loop_
_entity_poly.entity_id
_entity_poly.type
_entity_poly.pdbx_seq_one_letter_code
_entity_poly.pdbx_strand_id
1 'polypeptide(L)' 'MDTVVREVKEETGYDVEVEALTGTYTNPRRVIAYDDGEVRQQISLAFRAKLVGGEARSS' A
#
# COMPACT_ATOMS: atom_id res chain seq x y z
N MET A 1 -2.60 8.86 -6.99
CA MET A 1 -3.34 8.45 -5.78
C MET A 1 -4.26 7.26 -6.06
N ASP A 2 -4.68 7.11 -7.32
CA ASP A 2 -5.55 6.04 -7.83
C ASP A 2 -5.08 4.62 -7.48
N THR A 3 -3.77 4.38 -7.46
CA THR A 3 -3.21 3.07 -7.07
C THR A 3 -3.65 2.65 -5.67
N VAL A 4 -3.60 3.55 -4.68
CA VAL A 4 -3.97 3.23 -3.28
C VAL A 4 -5.47 2.95 -3.18
N VAL A 5 -6.29 3.75 -3.84
CA VAL A 5 -7.75 3.58 -3.85
C VAL A 5 -8.12 2.23 -4.48
N ARG A 6 -7.49 1.90 -5.61
CA ARG A 6 -7.69 0.62 -6.31
C ARG A 6 -7.27 -0.58 -5.45
N GLU A 7 -6.07 -0.55 -4.88
CA GLU A 7 -5.54 -1.65 -4.03
C GLU A 7 -6.46 -1.92 -2.83
N VAL A 8 -6.87 -0.87 -2.10
CA VAL A 8 -7.78 -1.02 -0.95
C VAL A 8 -9.10 -1.65 -1.38
N LYS A 9 -9.65 -1.25 -2.53
CA LYS A 9 -10.89 -1.84 -3.06
C LYS A 9 -10.72 -3.31 -3.40
N GLU A 10 -9.62 -3.68 -4.05
CA GLU A 10 -9.34 -5.05 -4.47
C GLU A 10 -9.12 -6.00 -3.29
N GLU A 11 -8.34 -5.56 -2.28
CA GLU A 11 -7.97 -6.37 -1.12
C GLU A 11 -9.09 -6.44 -0.07
N THR A 12 -9.74 -5.32 0.26
CA THR A 12 -10.66 -5.24 1.40
C THR A 12 -12.13 -5.08 1.02
N GLY A 13 -12.42 -4.68 -0.23
CA GLY A 13 -13.77 -4.35 -0.70
C GLY A 13 -14.26 -2.94 -0.40
N TYR A 14 -13.46 -2.13 0.31
CA TYR A 14 -13.85 -0.77 0.72
C TYR A 14 -13.51 0.28 -0.32
N ASP A 15 -14.39 1.28 -0.44
CA ASP A 15 -14.15 2.49 -1.22
C ASP A 15 -13.61 3.56 -0.27
N VAL A 16 -12.48 4.17 -0.65
CA VAL A 16 -11.79 5.16 0.18
C VAL A 16 -11.38 6.39 -0.62
N GLU A 17 -11.36 7.54 0.03
CA GLU A 17 -10.75 8.77 -0.50
C GLU A 17 -9.45 9.06 0.25
N VAL A 18 -8.34 9.24 -0.46
CA VAL A 18 -7.04 9.54 0.15
C VAL A 18 -7.00 11.02 0.54
N GLU A 19 -6.82 11.29 1.83
CA GLU A 19 -6.75 12.66 2.35
C GLU A 19 -5.31 13.19 2.35
N ALA A 20 -4.34 12.37 2.75
CA ALA A 20 -2.94 12.77 2.85
C ALA A 20 -1.97 11.59 2.85
N LEU A 21 -0.75 11.80 2.34
CA LEU A 21 0.40 10.95 2.64
C LEU A 21 0.88 11.26 4.06
N THR A 22 0.84 10.28 4.97
CA THR A 22 1.19 10.48 6.38
C THR A 22 2.64 10.13 6.69
N GLY A 23 3.29 9.31 5.86
CA GLY A 23 4.68 8.99 6.05
C GLY A 23 5.27 8.12 4.95
N THR A 24 6.58 8.26 4.78
CA THR A 24 7.41 7.38 3.96
C THR A 24 8.34 6.61 4.88
N TYR A 25 8.22 5.29 4.88
CA TYR A 25 9.01 4.41 5.73
C TYR A 25 9.96 3.62 4.83
N THR A 26 11.25 3.82 5.04
CA THR A 26 12.29 3.08 4.35
C THR A 26 13.34 2.62 5.36
N ASN A 27 13.92 1.46 5.10
CA ASN A 27 15.12 1.03 5.80
C ASN A 27 16.17 0.72 4.72
N PRO A 28 17.22 1.53 4.58
CA PRO A 28 18.25 1.33 3.55
C PRO A 28 19.01 0.01 3.69
N ARG A 29 18.91 -0.65 4.86
CA ARG A 29 19.50 -1.98 5.11
C ARG A 29 18.51 -3.12 4.86
N ARG A 30 17.24 -2.84 4.55
CA ARG A 30 16.22 -3.85 4.24
C ARG A 30 16.19 -4.09 2.73
N VAL A 31 17.13 -4.89 2.28
CA VAL A 31 17.26 -5.37 0.89
C VAL A 31 16.93 -6.85 0.82
N ILE A 32 16.23 -7.25 -0.22
CA ILE A 32 15.90 -8.65 -0.52
C ILE A 32 16.72 -9.03 -1.76
N ALA A 33 17.68 -9.94 -1.59
CA ALA A 33 18.45 -10.50 -2.69
C ALA A 33 17.83 -11.83 -3.11
N TYR A 34 17.60 -11.99 -4.41
CA TYR A 34 17.08 -13.21 -5.02
C TYR A 34 18.25 -14.01 -5.63
N ASP A 35 18.05 -15.31 -5.82
CA ASP A 35 19.11 -16.24 -6.27
C ASP A 35 19.58 -15.98 -7.72
N ASP A 36 18.81 -15.21 -8.49
CA ASP A 36 19.14 -14.76 -9.84
C ASP A 36 20.02 -13.49 -9.87
N GLY A 37 20.37 -12.95 -8.70
CA GLY A 37 21.15 -11.74 -8.55
C GLY A 37 20.32 -10.46 -8.51
N GLU A 38 18.99 -10.52 -8.59
CA GLU A 38 18.13 -9.35 -8.41
C GLU A 38 18.17 -8.90 -6.94
N VAL A 39 18.38 -7.60 -6.70
CA VAL A 39 18.31 -7.00 -5.36
C VAL A 39 17.22 -5.95 -5.34
N ARG A 40 16.21 -6.17 -4.50
CA ARG A 40 15.08 -5.24 -4.31
C ARG A 40 15.18 -4.53 -2.96
N GLN A 41 14.99 -3.22 -2.97
CA GLN A 41 14.73 -2.44 -1.77
C GLN A 41 13.28 -1.97 -1.78
N GLN A 42 12.55 -2.27 -0.71
CA GLN A 42 11.17 -1.81 -0.58
C GLN A 42 11.10 -0.52 0.24
N ILE A 43 10.23 0.38 -0.21
CA ILE A 43 9.75 1.52 0.57
C ILE A 43 8.27 1.33 0.83
N SER A 44 7.80 1.73 2.00
CA SER A 44 6.39 1.71 2.35
C SER A 44 5.88 3.15 2.43
N LEU A 45 4.78 3.42 1.74
CA LEU A 45 4.09 4.70 1.79
C LEU A 45 2.80 4.49 2.59
N ALA A 46 2.60 5.30 3.63
CA ALA A 46 1.37 5.25 4.42
C ALA A 46 0.50 6.45 4.08
N PHE A 47 -0.79 6.19 3.86
CA PHE A 47 -1.78 7.21 3.52
C PHE A 47 -2.88 7.22 4.59
N ARG A 48 -3.33 8.42 4.94
CA ARG A 48 -4.61 8.60 5.62
C ARG A 48 -5.69 8.61 4.55
N ALA A 49 -6.67 7.75 4.70
CA ALA A 49 -7.82 7.68 3.82
C ALA A 49 -9.10 7.61 4.63
N LYS A 50 -10.15 8.22 4.08
CA LYS A 50 -11.49 8.20 4.64
C LYS A 50 -12.29 7.11 3.94
N LEU A 51 -12.95 6.25 4.72
CA LEU A 51 -13.89 5.28 4.19
C LEU A 51 -15.16 6.00 3.73
N VAL A 52 -15.53 5.79 2.47
CA VAL A 52 -16.70 6.44 1.85
C VAL A 52 -17.75 5.43 1.37
N GLY A 53 -17.44 4.14 1.38
CA GLY A 53 -18.38 3.09 1.02
C GLY A 53 -17.76 1.69 0.96
N GLY A 54 -18.52 0.76 0.42
CA GLY A 54 -18.14 -0.65 0.28
C GLY A 54 -18.43 -1.50 1.52
N GLU A 55 -18.17 -2.79 1.40
CA GLU A 55 -18.41 -3.78 2.44
C GLU A 55 -17.17 -4.66 2.61
N ALA A 56 -16.97 -5.19 3.82
CA ALA A 56 -15.85 -6.05 4.12
C ALA A 56 -15.88 -7.28 3.21
N ARG A 57 -14.79 -7.51 2.50
CA ARG A 57 -14.59 -8.75 1.76
C ARG A 57 -13.92 -9.78 2.67
N SER A 58 -14.52 -10.96 2.81
CA SER A 58 -13.82 -12.13 3.33
C SER A 58 -13.08 -12.82 2.18
N SER A 59 -11.76 -13.00 2.30
CA SER A 59 -10.98 -13.89 1.42
C SER A 59 -11.32 -15.36 1.65
#